data_AF-L9XIV5-F1
#
_entry.id   AF-L9XIV5-F1
#
_cell.length_a   1.000
_cell.length_b   1.000
_cell.length_c   1.000
_cell.angle_alpha   90.00
_cell.angle_beta   90.00
_cell.angle_gamma   90.00
#
_symmetry.space_group_name_H-M   'P 1'
#
loop_
_entity.id
_entity.type
_entity.pdbx_description
1 polymer ?
#
loop_
_entity_poly.entity_id
_entity_poly.type
_entity_poly.pdbx_seq_one_letter_code
_entity_poly.pdbx_strand_id
1 'polypeptide(L)'
;MLNWIVNAGGLGIVVAWLLVAVSFLILRYSEPEMDRPYKAPAGWAVGLLGLALTAFFVYLYLPGGQSALLWPYEWAIVLLWCLLGIILYSVSEGYSEEHATMAAKKVEQLKDD
;
A
#
# COMPACT_ATOMS: atom_id res chain seq x y z
N MET A 1 14.10 -1.35 -25.24
CA MET A 1 12.70 -1.66 -25.57
C MET A 1 12.11 -2.56 -24.48
N LEU A 2 11.71 -1.99 -23.34
CA LEU A 2 10.90 -2.61 -22.26
C LEU A 2 10.32 -1.52 -21.33
N ASN A 3 10.34 -0.25 -21.75
CA ASN A 3 10.08 0.86 -20.84
C ASN A 3 8.64 0.84 -20.29
N TRP A 4 7.69 0.33 -21.07
CA TRP A 4 6.27 0.28 -20.68
C TRP A 4 5.99 -0.57 -19.44
N ILE A 5 6.61 -1.76 -19.34
CA ILE A 5 6.39 -2.65 -18.20
C ILE A 5 7.11 -2.12 -16.95
N VAL A 6 8.30 -1.54 -17.16
CA VAL A 6 9.12 -0.97 -16.08
C VAL A 6 8.47 0.30 -15.53
N ASN A 7 7.96 1.18 -16.39
CA ASN A 7 7.28 2.41 -15.99
C ASN A 7 5.94 2.11 -15.29
N ALA A 8 5.09 1.27 -15.89
CA ALA A 8 3.79 0.92 -15.31
C ALA A 8 3.94 0.14 -13.98
N GLY A 9 4.86 -0.84 -13.93
CA GLY A 9 5.14 -1.59 -12.70
C GLY A 9 5.83 -0.75 -11.63
N GLY A 10 6.75 0.13 -12.03
CA GLY A 10 7.46 1.05 -11.14
C GLY A 10 6.52 1.97 -10.38
N LEU A 11 5.53 2.57 -11.07
CA LEU A 11 4.50 3.38 -10.42
C LEU A 11 3.74 2.58 -9.35
N GLY A 12 3.33 1.34 -9.65
CA GLY A 12 2.64 0.48 -8.69
C GLY A 12 3.45 0.19 -7.43
N ILE A 13 4.75 -0.08 -7.58
CA ILE A 13 5.67 -0.33 -6.46
C ILE A 13 5.82 0.92 -5.59
N VAL A 14 5.98 2.09 -6.20
CA VAL A 14 6.13 3.35 -5.45
C VAL A 14 4.84 3.69 -4.70
N VAL A 15 3.67 3.45 -5.29
CA VAL A 15 2.38 3.59 -4.59
C VAL A 15 2.29 2.63 -3.40
N ALA A 16 2.73 1.38 -3.56
CA ALA A 16 2.77 0.43 -2.44
C ALA A 16 3.68 0.92 -1.31
N TRP A 17 4.86 1.47 -1.63
CA TRP A 17 5.75 2.05 -0.62
C TRP A 17 5.14 3.25 0.09
N LEU A 18 4.41 4.11 -0.63
CA LEU A 18 3.66 5.22 -0.02
C LEU A 18 2.63 4.69 0.98
N LEU A 19 1.85 3.67 0.62
CA LEU A 19 0.87 3.04 1.50
C LEU A 19 1.53 2.40 2.74
N VAL A 20 2.70 1.77 2.58
CA VAL A 20 3.48 1.24 3.70
C VAL A 20 3.93 2.34 4.65
N ALA A 21 4.44 3.46 4.11
CA ALA A 21 4.84 4.61 4.92
C ALA A 21 3.64 5.19 5.68
N VAL A 22 2.51 5.39 5.00
CA VAL A 22 1.25 5.86 5.62
C VAL A 22 0.79 4.89 6.73
N SER A 23 0.75 3.59 6.45
CA SER A 23 0.35 2.56 7.42
C SER A 23 1.25 2.59 8.66
N PHE A 24 2.56 2.74 8.48
CA PHE A 24 3.50 2.87 9.59
C PHE A 24 3.21 4.09 10.49
N LEU A 25 2.86 5.25 9.90
CA LEU A 25 2.46 6.43 10.68
C LEU A 25 1.11 6.21 11.38
N ILE A 26 0.10 5.66 10.68
CA ILE A 26 -1.24 5.40 11.23
C ILE A 26 -1.16 4.45 12.42
N LEU A 27 -0.42 3.35 12.32
CA LEU A 27 -0.21 2.38 13.40
C LEU A 27 0.49 2.99 14.61
N ARG A 28 1.29 4.03 14.42
CA ARG A 28 1.98 4.71 15.52
C ARG A 28 1.11 5.74 16.23
N TYR A 29 0.11 6.27 15.54
CA TYR A 29 -0.91 7.15 16.11
C TYR A 29 -2.03 6.37 16.79
N SER A 30 -2.55 5.33 16.12
CA SER A 30 -3.76 4.61 16.55
C SER A 30 -3.48 3.60 17.66
N GLU A 31 -2.35 2.91 17.60
CA GLU A 31 -1.96 1.88 18.58
C GLU A 31 -0.54 2.11 19.14
N PRO A 32 -0.36 3.14 19.98
CA PRO A 32 0.96 3.47 20.54
C PRO A 32 1.46 2.44 21.56
N GLU A 33 0.55 1.82 22.33
CA GLU A 33 0.85 0.87 23.41
C GLU A 33 1.15 -0.56 22.94
N MET A 34 1.04 -0.83 21.63
CA MET A 34 1.33 -2.16 21.07
C MET A 34 2.79 -2.55 21.36
N ASP A 35 3.00 -3.77 21.87
CA ASP A 35 4.35 -4.30 22.06
C ASP A 35 5.01 -4.55 20.70
N ARG A 36 6.15 -3.90 20.46
CA ARG A 36 6.85 -3.88 19.17
C ARG A 36 8.18 -4.60 19.34
N PRO A 37 8.32 -5.85 18.87
CA PRO A 37 9.58 -6.60 18.92
C PRO A 37 10.73 -5.85 18.24
N TYR A 38 10.40 -5.04 17.23
CA TYR A 38 11.33 -4.12 16.58
C TYR A 38 10.80 -2.68 16.61
N LYS A 39 11.62 -1.75 17.10
CA LYS A 39 11.34 -0.31 17.12
C LYS A 39 12.31 0.40 16.20
N ALA A 40 11.79 1.00 15.13
CA ALA A 40 12.61 1.78 14.21
C ALA A 40 13.32 2.92 14.97
N PRO A 41 14.64 3.11 14.79
CA PRO A 41 15.38 4.22 15.38
C PRO A 41 14.78 5.55 14.88
N ALA A 42 14.74 6.59 15.72
CA ALA A 42 14.10 7.89 15.43
C ALA A 42 12.57 7.87 15.18
N GLY A 43 11.91 6.74 15.38
CA GLY A 43 10.47 6.65 15.56
C GLY A 43 9.60 7.26 14.45
N TRP A 44 8.93 8.38 14.75
CA TRP A 44 8.07 9.12 13.82
C TRP A 44 8.84 9.76 12.67
N ALA A 45 10.10 10.15 12.88
CA ALA A 45 10.90 10.83 11.86
C ALA A 45 11.17 9.93 10.65
N VAL A 46 11.39 8.62 10.87
CA VAL A 46 11.58 7.65 9.78
C VAL A 46 10.31 7.51 8.95
N GLY A 47 9.14 7.45 9.60
CA GLY A 47 7.85 7.42 8.91
C GLY A 47 7.64 8.66 8.06
N LEU A 48 7.86 9.85 8.62
CA LEU A 48 7.66 11.12 7.92
C LEU A 48 8.64 11.29 6.75
N LEU A 49 9.92 10.94 6.95
CA LEU A 49 10.92 10.95 5.87
C LEU A 49 10.54 9.95 4.77
N GLY A 50 10.18 8.72 5.14
CA GLY A 50 9.73 7.70 4.19
C GLY A 50 8.52 8.17 3.39
N LEU A 51 7.54 8.81 4.03
CA LEU A 51 6.38 9.39 3.39
C LEU A 51 6.77 10.51 2.40
N ALA A 52 7.64 11.44 2.82
CA ALA A 52 8.09 12.53 1.97
C ALA A 52 8.87 12.03 0.74
N LEU A 53 9.78 11.07 0.93
CA LEU A 53 10.58 10.45 -0.13
C LEU A 53 9.69 9.68 -1.11
N THR A 54 8.78 8.84 -0.62
CA THR A 54 7.86 8.08 -1.47
C THR A 54 6.89 8.99 -2.23
N ALA A 55 6.37 10.04 -1.59
CA ALA A 55 5.54 11.05 -2.26
C ALA A 55 6.32 11.78 -3.37
N PHE A 56 7.59 12.12 -3.13
CA PHE A 56 8.46 12.68 -4.15
C PHE A 56 8.66 11.71 -5.32
N PHE A 57 8.88 10.41 -5.05
CA PHE A 57 8.96 9.41 -6.11
C PHE A 57 7.66 9.31 -6.90
N VAL A 58 6.49 9.32 -6.26
CA VAL A 58 5.19 9.33 -6.98
C VAL A 58 5.11 10.53 -7.92
N TYR A 59 5.53 11.70 -7.46
CA TYR A 59 5.55 12.92 -8.26
C TYR A 59 6.44 12.79 -9.52
N LEU A 60 7.56 12.06 -9.45
CA LEU A 60 8.43 11.85 -10.62
C LEU A 60 7.80 11.01 -11.74
N TYR A 61 6.77 10.22 -11.44
CA TYR A 61 6.02 9.41 -12.42
C TYR A 61 4.80 10.15 -13.00
N LEU A 62 4.39 11.28 -12.41
CA LEU A 62 3.32 12.13 -12.93
C LEU A 62 3.74 12.84 -14.24
N PRO A 63 2.78 13.28 -15.08
CA PRO A 63 3.08 13.98 -16.32
C PRO A 63 3.95 15.22 -16.05
N GLY A 64 5.16 15.24 -16.62
CA GLY A 64 6.16 16.30 -16.42
C GLY A 64 7.47 15.85 -15.75
N GLY A 65 7.52 14.64 -15.18
CA GLY A 65 8.74 14.05 -14.60
C GLY A 65 9.64 13.31 -15.62
N GLN A 66 10.89 13.03 -15.23
CA GLN A 66 11.85 12.31 -16.09
C GLN A 66 11.47 10.83 -16.35
N SER A 67 10.67 10.23 -15.46
CA SER A 67 10.05 8.91 -15.64
C SER A 67 8.54 9.01 -15.84
N ALA A 68 8.07 10.13 -16.42
CA ALA A 68 6.66 10.32 -16.71
C ALA A 68 6.14 9.15 -17.56
N LEU A 69 5.01 8.58 -17.12
CA LEU A 69 4.32 7.57 -17.90
C LEU A 69 3.96 8.13 -19.29
N LEU A 70 4.30 7.39 -20.33
CA LEU A 70 3.93 7.67 -21.71
C LEU A 70 2.41 7.65 -21.82
N TRP A 71 1.86 8.85 -21.94
CA TRP A 71 0.45 9.06 -22.24
C TRP A 71 0.21 8.68 -23.72
N PRO A 72 -0.82 7.88 -24.05
CA PRO A 72 -1.92 7.40 -23.21
C PRO A 72 -1.83 5.92 -22.77
N TYR A 73 -0.92 5.13 -23.36
CA TYR A 73 -0.93 3.67 -23.23
C TYR A 73 -0.57 3.16 -21.83
N GLU A 74 0.45 3.74 -21.18
CA GLU A 74 0.91 3.27 -19.88
C GLU A 74 -0.13 3.57 -18.77
N TRP A 75 -0.80 4.73 -18.86
CA TRP A 75 -1.90 5.08 -17.97
C TRP A 75 -3.12 4.16 -18.15
N ALA A 76 -3.43 3.76 -19.39
CA ALA A 76 -4.51 2.81 -19.65
C ALA A 76 -4.25 1.45 -18.98
N ILE A 77 -3.01 0.96 -18.99
CA ILE A 77 -2.63 -0.27 -18.28
C ILE A 77 -2.86 -0.12 -16.77
N VAL A 78 -2.37 0.97 -16.17
CA VAL A 78 -2.52 1.21 -14.73
C VAL A 78 -4.01 1.28 -14.35
N LEU A 79 -4.81 2.03 -15.09
CA LEU A 79 -6.25 2.16 -14.85
C LEU A 79 -6.97 0.81 -15.02
N LEU A 80 -6.62 0.02 -16.05
CA LEU A 80 -7.17 -1.32 -16.26
C LEU A 80 -6.89 -2.23 -15.06
N TRP A 81 -5.66 -2.22 -14.54
CA TRP A 81 -5.28 -3.02 -13.37
C TRP A 81 -5.97 -2.53 -12.09
N CYS A 82 -6.09 -1.22 -11.89
CA CYS A 82 -6.85 -0.66 -10.77
C CYS A 82 -8.33 -1.07 -10.83
N LEU A 83 -8.96 -0.98 -12.00
CA LEU A 83 -10.35 -1.39 -12.20
C LEU A 83 -10.54 -2.88 -11.94
N LEU A 84 -9.63 -3.72 -12.45
CA LEU A 84 -9.65 -5.16 -12.19
C LEU A 84 -9.53 -5.44 -10.68
N GLY A 85 -8.62 -4.75 -9.99
CA GLY A 85 -8.48 -4.84 -8.54
C GLY A 85 -9.74 -4.45 -7.78
N ILE A 86 -10.41 -3.36 -8.18
CA ILE A 86 -11.69 -2.92 -7.59
C ILE A 86 -12.79 -3.96 -7.82
N ILE A 87 -12.93 -4.48 -9.04
CA ILE A 87 -13.94 -5.49 -9.37
C ILE A 87 -13.72 -6.75 -8.52
N LEU A 88 -12.48 -7.25 -8.44
CA LEU A 88 -12.15 -8.40 -7.62
C LEU A 88 -12.39 -8.14 -6.14
N TYR A 89 -12.04 -6.95 -5.65
CA TYR A 89 -12.28 -6.56 -4.27
C TYR A 89 -13.78 -6.60 -3.94
N SER A 90 -14.62 -5.96 -4.75
CA SER A 90 -16.09 -5.96 -4.59
C SER A 90 -16.71 -7.34 -4.69
N VAL A 91 -16.18 -8.24 -5.53
CA VAL A 91 -16.64 -9.64 -5.58
C VAL A 91 -16.20 -10.42 -4.33
N SER A 92 -15.04 -10.10 -3.77
CA SER A 92 -14.46 -10.79 -2.61
C SER A 92 -14.97 -10.30 -1.25
N GLU A 93 -15.58 -9.12 -1.18
CA GLU A 93 -16.00 -8.47 0.07
C GLU A 93 -16.91 -9.38 0.90
N GLY A 94 -17.77 -10.18 0.24
CA GLY A 94 -18.61 -11.19 0.90
C GLY A 94 -17.86 -12.34 1.57
N TYR A 95 -16.61 -12.64 1.17
CA TYR A 95 -15.77 -13.68 1.77
C TYR A 95 -14.87 -13.15 2.89
N SER A 96 -14.49 -11.87 2.84
CA SER A 96 -13.54 -11.27 3.78
C SER A 96 -14.14 -11.08 5.18
N GLU A 97 -15.42 -10.68 5.27
CA GLU A 97 -16.08 -10.52 6.58
C GLU A 97 -16.24 -11.86 7.29
N GLU A 98 -16.57 -12.93 6.55
CA GLU A 98 -16.72 -14.27 7.11
C GLU A 98 -15.38 -14.80 7.66
N HIS A 99 -14.28 -14.61 6.93
CA HIS A 99 -12.95 -15.01 7.41
C HIS A 99 -12.42 -14.16 8.55
N ALA A 100 -12.65 -12.84 8.55
CA ALA A 100 -12.28 -11.97 9.67
C ALA A 100 -13.03 -12.37 10.95
N THR A 101 -14.33 -12.66 10.83
CA THR A 101 -15.16 -13.10 11.96
C THR A 101 -14.75 -14.49 12.46
N MET A 102 -14.45 -15.42 11.55
CA MET A 102 -13.98 -16.77 11.90
C MET A 102 -12.59 -16.75 12.55
N ALA A 103 -11.69 -15.90 12.08
CA ALA A 103 -10.38 -15.70 12.70
C ALA A 103 -10.50 -15.09 14.10
N ALA A 104 -11.34 -14.06 14.27
CA ALA A 104 -11.62 -13.45 15.57
C ALA A 104 -12.19 -14.47 16.56
N LYS A 105 -13.15 -15.29 16.12
CA LYS A 105 -13.77 -16.33 16.95
C LYS A 105 -12.79 -17.43 17.36
N LYS A 106 -11.88 -17.83 16.45
CA LYS A 106 -10.84 -18.83 16.75
C LYS A 106 -9.81 -18.31 17.77
N VAL A 107 -9.46 -17.02 17.70
CA VAL A 107 -8.57 -16.38 18.68
C VAL A 107 -9.23 -16.33 20.06
N GLU A 108 -10.54 -16.07 20.13
CA GLU A 108 -11.30 -16.08 21.38
C GLU A 108 -11.36 -17.49 21.99
N GLN A 109 -11.64 -18.51 21.18
CA GLN A 109 -11.63 -19.92 21.63
C GLN A 109 -10.27 -20.38 22.17
N LEU A 110 -9.16 -19.96 21.53
CA LEU A 110 -7.81 -20.29 22.00
C LEU A 110 -7.40 -19.55 23.28
N LYS A 111 -8.15 -18.53 23.69
CA LYS A 111 -7.90 -17.76 24.91
C LYS A 111 -8.69 -18.32 26.10
N ASP A 112 -9.74 -19.10 25.83
CA ASP A 112 -10.57 -19.77 26.83
C ASP A 112 -10.08 -21.19 27.20
N ASP A 113 -9.17 -21.78 26.40
CA ASP A 113 -8.45 -23.05 26.67
C ASP A 113 -7.12 -22.81 27.44
#